data_AF-A0A7C3I1Q8-F1
#
_entry.id   AF-A0A7C3I1Q8-F1
#
_cell.length_a   1.000
_cell.length_b   1.000
_cell.length_c   1.000
_cell.angle_alpha   90.00
_cell.angle_beta   90.00
_cell.angle_gamma   90.00
#
_symmetry.space_group_name_H-M   'P 1'
#
loop_
_entity.id
_entity.type
_entity.pdbx_description
1 polymer ?
#
loop_
_entity_poly.entity_id
_entity_poly.type
_entity_poly.pdbx_seq_one_letter_code
_entity_poly.pdbx_strand_id
1 'polypeptide(L)' 'MSQIRITGDGSHTLFDAITGEHYHSSFGAVTESRHIFIENGISRVGKENISVFEAGFGTGLNALLTL' A
#
# COMPACT_ATOMS: atom_id res chain seq x y z
N MET A 1 0.80 -20.25 -1.16
CA MET A 1 2.10 -19.65 -0.82
C MET A 1 2.22 -18.36 -1.62
N SER A 2 2.47 -17.24 -0.96
CA SER A 2 2.49 -15.92 -1.60
C SER A 2 3.74 -15.77 -2.49
N GLN A 3 3.60 -15.08 -3.61
CA GLN A 3 4.68 -14.85 -4.58
C GLN A 3 4.89 -13.36 -4.81
N ILE A 4 6.15 -12.93 -4.91
CA ILE A 4 6.48 -11.55 -5.28
C ILE A 4 6.20 -11.34 -6.77
N ARG A 5 5.51 -10.25 -7.11
CA ARG A 5 5.23 -9.81 -8.48
C ARG A 5 5.62 -8.35 -8.65
N ILE A 6 6.15 -8.02 -9.82
CA ILE A 6 6.43 -6.63 -10.20
C ILE A 6 5.13 -5.98 -10.68
N THR A 7 4.85 -4.76 -10.24
CA THR A 7 3.69 -3.96 -10.62
C THR A 7 4.01 -2.99 -11.77
N GLY A 8 2.98 -2.35 -12.35
CA GLY A 8 3.13 -1.45 -13.49
C GLY A 8 4.03 -0.23 -13.24
N ASP A 9 4.18 0.20 -11.99
CA ASP A 9 5.10 1.27 -11.56
C ASP A 9 6.52 0.75 -11.22
N GLY A 10 6.81 -0.53 -11.47
CA GLY A 10 8.10 -1.16 -11.18
C GLY A 10 8.32 -1.53 -9.71
N SER A 11 7.35 -1.25 -8.83
CA SER A 11 7.39 -1.72 -7.45
C SER A 11 6.93 -3.18 -7.33
N HIS A 12 6.73 -3.66 -6.10
CA HIS A 12 6.42 -5.07 -5.84
C HIS A 12 5.09 -5.21 -5.08
N THR A 13 4.38 -6.28 -5.40
CA THR A 13 3.19 -6.74 -4.67
C THR A 13 3.34 -8.22 -4.33
N LEU A 14 2.59 -8.69 -3.34
CA LEU A 14 2.44 -10.11 -3.07
C LEU A 14 1.16 -10.62 -3.75
N PHE A 15 1.29 -11.70 -4.50
CA PHE A 15 0.16 -12.44 -5.05
C PHE A 15 -0.13 -13.66 -4.17
N ASP A 16 -1.35 -13.78 -3.64
CA ASP A 16 -1.80 -14.96 -2.92
C ASP A 16 -2.57 -15.90 -3.85
N ALA A 17 -1.93 -17.03 -4.17
CA ALA A 17 -2.51 -18.03 -5.05
C ALA A 17 -3.75 -18.74 -4.47
N ILE A 18 -4.01 -18.65 -3.17
CA ILE A 18 -5.20 -19.27 -2.54
C ILE A 18 -6.44 -18.42 -2.81
N THR A 19 -6.33 -17.11 -2.66
CA THR A 19 -7.43 -16.16 -2.87
C THR A 19 -7.51 -15.68 -4.32
N GLY A 20 -6.42 -15.75 -5.07
CA GLY A 20 -6.31 -15.19 -6.43
C GLY A 20 -6.06 -13.69 -6.44
N GLU A 21 -5.73 -13.08 -5.30
CA GLU A 21 -5.66 -11.63 -5.11
C GLU A 21 -4.24 -11.12 -4.94
N HIS A 22 -4.03 -9.86 -5.31
CA HIS A 22 -2.81 -9.11 -5.02
C HIS A 22 -2.98 -8.27 -3.74
N TYR A 23 -1.91 -8.13 -2.96
CA TYR A 23 -1.91 -7.32 -1.74
C TYR A 23 -2.00 -5.82 -2.03
N HIS A 24 -1.44 -5.39 -3.16
CA HIS A 24 -1.49 -4.03 -3.70
C HIS A 24 -1.79 -4.09 -5.20
N SER A 25 -2.30 -2.99 -5.76
CA SER A 25 -2.62 -2.89 -7.19
C SER A 25 -1.49 -3.39 -8.09
N SER A 26 -1.83 -4.26 -9.03
CA SER A 26 -0.92 -4.72 -10.07
C SER A 26 -0.49 -3.60 -11.02
N PHE A 27 -1.26 -2.51 -11.12
CA PHE A 27 -0.92 -1.35 -11.93
C PHE A 27 0.14 -0.46 -11.28
N GLY A 28 0.32 -0.54 -9.96
CA GLY A 28 1.40 0.14 -9.26
C GLY A 28 1.16 0.22 -7.75
N ALA A 29 1.89 -0.56 -6.96
CA ALA A 29 1.70 -0.61 -5.52
C ALA A 29 2.11 0.69 -4.82
N VAL A 30 3.25 1.26 -5.20
CA VAL A 30 3.74 2.51 -4.62
C VAL A 30 2.92 3.70 -5.13
N THR A 31 2.58 3.72 -6.42
CA THR A 31 1.72 4.77 -7.00
C THR A 31 0.35 4.82 -6.32
N GLU A 32 -0.33 3.67 -6.18
CA GLU A 32 -1.60 3.59 -5.47
C GLU A 32 -1.45 4.06 -4.02
N SER A 33 -0.46 3.53 -3.29
CA SER A 33 -0.25 3.82 -1.88
C SER A 33 -0.02 5.33 -1.63
N ARG A 34 0.85 5.94 -2.44
CA ARG A 34 1.12 7.39 -2.38
C ARG A 34 -0.12 8.20 -2.73
N HIS A 35 -0.79 7.87 -3.83
CA HIS A 35 -1.89 8.69 -4.32
C HIS A 35 -3.11 8.61 -3.39
N ILE A 36 -3.52 7.41 -2.98
CA ILE A 36 -4.75 7.21 -2.21
C ILE A 36 -4.53 7.52 -0.73
N PHE A 37 -3.58 6.84 -0.09
CA PHE A 37 -3.46 6.88 1.38
C PHE A 37 -2.62 8.05 1.88
N ILE A 38 -1.55 8.44 1.17
CA ILE A 38 -0.69 9.55 1.58
C ILE A 38 -1.28 10.88 1.12
N GLU A 39 -1.26 11.16 -0.19
CA GLU A 39 -1.59 12.47 -0.77
C GLU A 39 -3.07 12.86 -0.58
N ASN A 40 -3.98 11.91 -0.78
CA ASN A 40 -5.43 12.13 -0.64
C ASN A 40 -6.00 11.66 0.71
N GLY A 41 -5.18 11.05 1.57
CA GLY A 41 -5.54 10.66 2.93
C GLY A 41 -4.80 11.50 3.96
N ILE A 42 -3.66 10.99 4.43
CA ILE A 42 -2.88 11.53 5.54
C ILE A 42 -2.51 13.01 5.34
N SER A 43 -2.02 13.40 4.16
CA SER A 43 -1.62 14.78 3.86
C SER A 43 -2.79 15.77 3.93
N ARG A 44 -4.04 15.30 3.88
CA ARG A 44 -5.24 16.14 4.00
C ARG A 44 -5.66 16.41 5.45
N VAL A 45 -5.10 15.69 6.43
CA VAL A 45 -5.48 15.85 7.85
C VAL A 45 -4.97 17.18 8.44
N GLY A 46 -3.80 17.66 7.98
CA GLY A 46 -3.24 18.96 8.38
C GLY A 46 -2.86 19.08 9.86
N LYS A 47 -2.51 17.96 10.52
CA LYS A 47 -2.06 17.92 11.91
C LYS A 47 -0.64 17.39 11.99
N GLU A 48 0.16 17.94 12.90
CA GLU A 48 1.54 17.47 13.15
C GLU A 48 1.59 16.07 13.78
N ASN A 49 0.61 15.76 14.65
CA ASN A 49 0.52 14.48 15.32
C ASN A 49 -0.83 13.83 14.99
N ILE A 50 -0.77 12.64 14.39
CA ILE A 50 -1.94 11.85 14.05
C ILE A 50 -1.72 10.41 14.50
N SER A 51 -2.82 9.73 14.82
CA SER A 51 -2.83 8.29 15.02
C SER A 51 -3.63 7.68 13.88
N VAL A 52 -3.01 6.77 13.13
CA VAL A 52 -3.62 6.09 11.98
C VAL A 52 -3.96 4.65 12.40
N PHE A 53 -5.20 4.25 12.14
CA PHE A 53 -5.61 2.84 12.28
C PHE A 53 -5.49 2.15 10.93
N GLU A 54 -4.71 1.08 10.87
CA GLU A 54 -4.54 0.26 9.66
C GLU A 54 -5.22 -1.09 9.85
N ALA A 55 -6.25 -1.36 9.03
CA ALA A 55 -6.95 -2.63 9.02
C ALA A 55 -6.38 -3.52 7.91
N GLY A 56 -5.56 -4.49 8.30
CA GLY A 56 -4.84 -5.37 7.37
C GLY A 56 -3.45 -4.83 7.05
N PHE A 57 -2.47 -5.19 7.88
CA PHE A 57 -1.09 -4.71 7.74
C PHE A 57 -0.42 -5.16 6.43
N GLY A 58 -0.79 -6.34 5.91
CA GLY A 58 -0.29 -6.83 4.62
C GLY A 58 1.24 -6.86 4.57
N THR A 59 1.82 -6.11 3.63
CA THR A 59 3.28 -5.92 3.50
C THR A 59 3.84 -4.75 4.30
N GLY A 60 2.99 -3.95 4.94
CA GLY A 60 3.36 -2.73 5.67
C GLY A 60 3.71 -1.54 4.76
N LEU A 61 3.42 -1.58 3.47
CA LEU A 61 3.83 -0.55 2.51
C LEU A 61 3.26 0.84 2.86
N ASN A 62 1.98 0.93 3.25
CA ASN A 62 1.35 2.20 3.62
C ASN A 62 2.00 2.79 4.89
N ALA A 63 2.22 1.95 5.90
CA ALA A 63 2.93 2.35 7.12
C ALA A 63 4.35 2.85 6.80
N LEU A 64 5.11 2.14 5.95
CA LEU A 64 6.46 2.54 5.56
C LEU A 64 6.48 3.89 4.83
N LEU A 65 5.56 4.12 3.91
CA LEU A 65 5.49 5.37 3.12
C LEU A 65 4.99 6.57 3.92
N THR A 66 4.49 6.35 5.13
CA THR A 66 4.04 7.39 6.06
C THR A 66 5.17 7.96 6.91
N LEU A 67 6.31 7.26 7.01
CA LEU A 67 7.52 7.70 7.73
C LEU A 67 8.31 8.76 6.95
#